data_AF-A0A6A8GI64-F1
#
_entry.id   AF-A0A6A8GI64-F1
#
_cell.length_a   1.000
_cell.length_b   1.000
_cell.length_c   1.000
_cell.angle_alpha   90.00
_cell.angle_beta   90.00
_cell.angle_gamma   90.00
#
_symmetry.space_group_name_H-M   'P 1'
#
loop_
_entity.id
_entity.type
_entity.pdbx_description
1 polymer ?
#
loop_
_entity_poly.entity_id
_entity_poly.type
_entity_poly.pdbx_seq_one_letter_code
_entity_poly.pdbx_strand_id
1 'polypeptide(L)'
;MVNEITVVSAAVGLGCFALGCRILKSAAAARRVARSDDPEFVLDPTREDPPDDEIDSDDLERGFMLLVFGSLALVFAAISL
;
A
#
# COMPACT_ATOMS: atom_id res chain seq x y z
N MET A 1 13.53 14.98 27.01
CA MET A 1 12.37 14.42 27.74
C MET A 1 11.48 13.79 26.70
N VAL A 2 11.17 12.50 26.80
CA VAL A 2 10.28 11.85 25.81
C VAL A 2 8.86 12.32 26.09
N ASN A 3 8.28 13.04 25.15
CA ASN A 3 6.90 13.53 25.22
C ASN A 3 5.93 12.38 24.87
N GLU A 4 4.90 12.16 25.69
CA GLU A 4 3.89 11.11 25.48
C GLU A 4 3.23 11.24 24.11
N ILE A 5 3.02 12.48 23.66
CA ILE A 5 2.46 12.80 22.35
C ILE A 5 3.36 12.27 21.22
N THR A 6 4.67 12.39 21.38
CA THR A 6 5.66 11.90 20.40
C THR A 6 5.65 10.37 20.31
N VAL A 7 5.44 9.68 21.44
CA VAL A 7 5.34 8.21 21.46
C VAL A 7 4.07 7.73 20.77
N VAL A 8 2.92 8.35 21.07
CA VAL A 8 1.64 7.98 20.46
C VAL A 8 1.66 8.24 18.95
N SER A 9 2.15 9.40 18.53
CA SER A 9 2.26 9.74 17.11
C SER A 9 3.20 8.80 16.35
N ALA A 10 4.34 8.43 16.95
CA ALA A 10 5.24 7.44 16.37
C ALA A 10 4.59 6.04 16.23
N ALA A 11 3.88 5.58 17.27
CA ALA A 11 3.21 4.28 17.25
C ALA A 11 2.09 4.21 16.22
N VAL A 12 1.23 5.24 16.16
CA VAL A 12 0.16 5.34 15.16
C VAL A 12 0.75 5.45 13.76
N GLY A 13 1.77 6.29 13.58
CA GLY A 13 2.45 6.48 12.30
C GLY A 13 3.04 5.19 11.75
N LEU A 14 3.79 4.46 12.58
CA LEU A 14 4.36 3.14 12.23
C LEU A 14 3.27 2.11 11.93
N GLY A 15 2.19 2.07 12.71
CA GLY A 15 1.09 1.15 12.51
C GLY A 15 0.39 1.36 11.17
N CYS A 16 0.00 2.61 10.87
CA CYS A 16 -0.62 2.97 9.59
C CYS A 16 0.33 2.70 8.41
N PHE A 17 1.61 3.06 8.54
CA PHE A 17 2.60 2.84 7.50
C PHE A 17 2.80 1.35 7.20
N ALA A 18 2.95 0.53 8.24
CA ALA A 18 3.11 -0.92 8.09
C ALA A 18 1.88 -1.60 7.47
N LEU A 19 0.68 -1.19 7.87
CA LEU A 19 -0.58 -1.69 7.30
C LEU A 19 -0.76 -1.27 5.84
N GLY A 20 -0.49 -0.01 5.51
CA GLY A 20 -0.51 0.50 4.13
C GLY A 20 0.47 -0.24 3.22
N CYS A 21 1.72 -0.42 3.66
CA CYS A 21 2.71 -1.23 2.94
C CYS A 21 2.26 -2.67 2.73
N ARG A 22 1.63 -3.29 3.74
CA ARG A 22 1.14 -4.67 3.64
C ARG A 22 0.03 -4.81 2.59
N ILE A 23 -0.94 -3.90 2.59
CA ILE A 23 -2.06 -3.89 1.63
C ILE A 23 -1.55 -3.71 0.20
N LEU A 24 -0.63 -2.77 -0.01
CA LEU A 24 -0.04 -2.54 -1.33
C LEU A 24 0.81 -3.72 -1.82
N LYS A 25 1.52 -4.39 -0.90
CA LYS A 25 2.28 -5.59 -1.23
C LYS A 25 1.37 -6.77 -1.59
N SER A 26 0.24 -6.96 -0.90
CA SER A 26 -0.74 -7.98 -1.28
C SER A 26 -1.39 -7.67 -2.61
N ALA A 27 -1.73 -6.41 -2.88
CA ALA A 27 -2.26 -5.99 -4.18
C ALA A 27 -1.24 -6.23 -5.31
N ALA A 28 0.03 -5.90 -5.10
CA ALA A 28 1.09 -6.19 -6.07
C ALA A 28 1.34 -7.69 -6.27
N ALA A 29 1.18 -8.50 -5.23
CA ALA A 29 1.27 -9.96 -5.34
C ALA A 29 0.07 -10.54 -6.11
N ALA A 30 -1.15 -10.06 -5.85
CA ALA A 30 -2.36 -10.45 -6.57
C ALA A 30 -2.24 -10.17 -8.08
N ARG A 31 -1.71 -9.00 -8.47
CA ARG A 31 -1.44 -8.67 -9.88
C ARG A 31 -0.48 -9.64 -10.57
N ARG A 32 0.53 -10.14 -9.84
CA ARG A 32 1.49 -11.13 -10.39
C ARG A 32 0.86 -12.50 -10.58
N VAL A 33 -0.03 -12.90 -9.66
CA VAL A 33 -0.76 -14.17 -9.73
C VAL A 33 -1.79 -14.13 -10.86
N ALA A 34 -2.62 -13.07 -10.93
CA ALA A 34 -3.59 -12.89 -12.00
C ALA A 34 -2.95 -12.96 -13.40
N ARG A 35 -1.77 -12.36 -13.56
CA ARG A 35 -0.99 -12.44 -14.81
C ARG A 35 -0.42 -13.84 -15.12
N SER A 36 -0.22 -14.67 -14.11
CA SER A 36 0.32 -16.02 -14.26
C SER A 36 -0.76 -17.07 -14.57
N ASP A 37 -1.99 -16.83 -14.11
CA ASP A 37 -3.12 -17.76 -14.28
C ASP A 37 -3.91 -17.51 -15.57
N ASP A 38 -3.56 -16.50 -16.36
CA ASP A 38 -4.17 -16.19 -17.65
C ASP A 38 -3.47 -16.93 -18.81
N PRO A 39 -4.02 -18.07 -19.29
CA PRO A 39 -3.40 -18.86 -20.35
C PRO A 39 -3.41 -18.16 -21.71
N GLU A 40 -4.27 -17.15 -21.91
CA GLU A 40 -4.36 -16.37 -23.14
C GLU A 40 -3.21 -15.35 -23.22
N PHE A 41 -2.73 -14.86 -22.07
CA PHE A 41 -1.57 -13.97 -21.95
C PHE A 41 -0.26 -14.61 -22.44
N VAL A 42 -0.17 -15.95 -22.40
CA VAL A 42 1.01 -16.70 -22.86
C VAL A 42 1.03 -16.89 -24.39
N LEU A 43 -0.09 -16.65 -25.08
CA LEU A 43 -0.28 -17.03 -26.48
C LEU A 43 -0.38 -15.87 -27.48
N ASP A 44 -0.59 -14.62 -27.04
CA ASP A 44 -0.67 -13.46 -27.94
C ASP A 44 0.45 -12.42 -27.67
N PRO A 45 1.54 -12.43 -28.45
CA PRO A 45 2.64 -11.48 -28.30
C PRO A 45 2.33 -10.06 -28.81
N THR A 46 1.13 -9.83 -29.38
CA THR A 46 0.72 -8.54 -29.97
C THR A 46 -0.37 -7.80 -29.18
N ARG A 47 -0.84 -8.37 -28.07
CA ARG A 47 -1.85 -7.74 -27.22
C ARG A 47 -1.25 -6.49 -26.52
N GLU A 48 -1.68 -5.31 -26.95
CA GLU A 48 -1.28 -4.02 -26.35
C GLU A 48 -2.07 -3.69 -25.08
N ASP A 49 -3.27 -4.26 -24.90
CA ASP A 49 -4.12 -3.95 -23.76
C ASP A 49 -3.88 -4.92 -22.60
N PRO A 50 -3.36 -4.44 -21.46
CA PRO A 50 -3.29 -5.27 -20.25
C PRO A 50 -4.70 -5.76 -19.90
N PRO A 51 -4.84 -6.96 -19.31
CA PRO A 51 -6.13 -7.41 -18.81
C PRO A 51 -6.72 -6.32 -17.90
N ASP A 52 -8.04 -6.11 -17.98
CA ASP A 52 -8.76 -5.26 -17.04
C ASP A 52 -8.61 -5.90 -15.65
N ASP A 53 -7.54 -5.54 -14.95
CA ASP A 53 -7.36 -5.92 -13.56
C ASP A 53 -8.57 -5.32 -12.81
N GLU A 54 -9.53 -6.16 -12.38
CA GLU A 54 -10.50 -5.83 -11.32
C GLU A 54 -9.71 -5.58 -10.03
N ILE A 55 -8.94 -4.49 -10.00
CA ILE A 55 -8.34 -3.99 -8.79
C ILE A 55 -9.50 -3.50 -7.98
N ASP A 56 -9.68 -4.10 -6.81
CA ASP A 56 -10.51 -3.53 -5.77
C ASP A 56 -9.93 -2.15 -5.43
N SER A 57 -10.48 -1.12 -6.08
CA SER A 57 -10.00 0.27 -6.03
C SER A 57 -9.96 0.77 -4.59
N ASP A 58 -10.88 0.24 -3.78
CA ASP A 58 -11.09 0.61 -2.40
C ASP A 58 -9.91 0.16 -1.53
N ASP A 59 -9.35 -1.02 -1.78
CA ASP A 59 -8.17 -1.51 -1.05
C ASP A 59 -6.90 -0.72 -1.41
N LEU A 60 -6.76 -0.33 -2.68
CA LEU A 60 -5.64 0.50 -3.13
C LEU A 60 -5.71 1.90 -2.50
N GLU A 61 -6.89 2.53 -2.56
CA GLU A 61 -7.14 3.84 -1.97
C GLU A 61 -6.90 3.82 -0.46
N ARG A 62 -7.41 2.79 0.23
CA ARG A 62 -7.20 2.60 1.67
C ARG A 62 -5.73 2.40 2.03
N GLY A 63 -5.01 1.58 1.26
CA GLY A 63 -3.57 1.38 1.43
C GLY A 63 -2.78 2.68 1.27
N PHE A 64 -3.14 3.49 0.27
CA PHE A 64 -2.53 4.79 0.03
C PHE A 64 -2.84 5.80 1.14
N MET A 65 -4.10 5.93 1.56
CA MET A 65 -4.47 6.81 2.68
C MET A 65 -3.71 6.45 3.96
N LEU A 66 -3.58 5.17 4.28
CA LEU A 66 -2.83 4.71 5.45
C LEU A 66 -1.34 5.10 5.39
N LEU A 67 -0.71 5.06 4.20
CA LEU A 67 0.65 5.54 4.03
C LEU A 67 0.77 7.05 4.23
N VAL A 68 -0.13 7.84 3.64
CA VAL A 68 -0.12 9.31 3.76
C VAL A 68 -0.33 9.75 5.20
N PHE A 69 -1.37 9.25 5.87
CA PHE A 69 -1.63 9.61 7.26
C PHE A 69 -0.56 9.05 8.22
N GLY A 70 -0.06 7.84 7.96
CA GLY A 70 1.02 7.25 8.75
C GLY A 70 2.32 8.05 8.65
N SER A 71 2.70 8.45 7.44
CA SER A 71 3.89 9.29 7.21
C SER A 71 3.75 10.69 7.81
N LEU A 72 2.58 11.32 7.71
CA LEU A 72 2.31 12.60 8.39
C LEU A 72 2.46 12.49 9.92
N ALA A 73 1.94 11.41 10.52
CA ALA A 73 2.09 11.17 11.96
C ALA A 73 3.56 10.95 12.36
N LEU A 74 4.36 10.28 11.53
CA LEU A 74 5.80 10.13 11.76
C LEU A 74 6.56 11.45 11.63
N VAL A 75 6.22 12.28 10.64
CA VAL A 75 6.80 13.62 10.48
C VAL A 75 6.46 14.47 11.70
N PHE A 76 5.22 14.42 12.18
CA PHE A 76 4.83 15.13 13.40
C PHE A 76 5.62 14.65 14.63
N ALA A 77 5.77 13.33 14.81
CA ALA A 77 6.58 12.77 15.89
C ALA A 77 8.04 13.24 15.81
N ALA A 78 8.63 13.28 14.61
CA ALA A 78 10.01 13.70 14.40
C ALA A 78 10.24 15.18 14.70
N ILE A 79 9.28 16.05 14.34
CA ILE A 79 9.36 17.50 14.61
C ILE A 79 9.07 17.80 16.10
N SER A 80 8.27 16.95 16.75
CA SER A 80 7.89 17.07 18.16
C SER A 80 8.88 16.43 19.14
N LEU A 81 10.07 16.01 18.68
CA LEU A 81 11.10 15.35 19.48
C LEU A 81 11.99 16.34 20.25
#